data_AF-A0A2G6HAC1-F1
#
_entry.id   AF-A0A2G6HAC1-F1
#
_cell.length_a   1.000
_cell.length_b   1.000
_cell.length_c   1.000
_cell.angle_alpha   90.00
_cell.angle_beta   90.00
_cell.angle_gamma   90.00
#
_symmetry.space_group_name_H-M   'P 1'
#
loop_
_entity.id
_entity.type
_entity.pdbx_description
1 polymer ?
#
loop_
_entity_poly.entity_id
_entity_poly.type
_entity_poly.pdbx_seq_one_letter_code
_entity_poly.pdbx_strand_id
1 'polypeptide(L)'
;MEATMLATEVQPLVSDELLAELADPDYPQQCGDFDAETRAMLATALPEICSELLRWRQTAANRPFELSLALRSEAILKQLGEARAILRGPKVISEAELTAACETILRHSCNPAECDAASDVLAQMRGAA
;
A
#
# COMPACT_ATOMS: atom_id res chain seq x y z
N MET A 1 44.57 -2.54 -30.16
CA MET A 1 43.36 -2.01 -29.50
C MET A 1 42.64 -3.23 -28.91
N GLU A 2 43.12 -3.71 -27.77
CA GLU A 2 42.52 -4.85 -27.07
C GLU A 2 41.65 -4.29 -25.95
N ALA A 3 40.34 -4.52 -26.04
CA ALA A 3 39.40 -4.19 -24.99
C ALA A 3 39.40 -5.34 -23.99
N THR A 4 40.08 -5.15 -22.86
CA THR A 4 40.04 -6.06 -21.72
C THR A 4 38.62 -6.03 -21.14
N MET A 5 37.83 -7.06 -21.44
CA MET A 5 36.53 -7.28 -20.81
C MET A 5 36.75 -7.53 -19.33
N LEU A 6 36.35 -6.56 -18.49
CA LEU A 6 36.26 -6.73 -17.04
C LEU A 6 35.31 -7.89 -16.76
N ALA A 7 35.88 -9.02 -16.33
CA ALA A 7 35.14 -10.12 -15.74
C ALA A 7 34.34 -9.55 -14.57
N THR A 8 33.02 -9.46 -14.73
CA THR A 8 32.13 -9.07 -13.66
C THR A 8 32.17 -10.21 -12.65
N GLU A 9 32.83 -10.00 -11.51
CA GLU A 9 32.82 -10.94 -10.41
C GLU A 9 31.36 -11.19 -10.02
N VAL A 10 30.88 -12.39 -10.32
CA VAL A 10 29.55 -12.86 -9.94
C VAL A 10 29.62 -13.15 -8.45
N GLN A 11 29.53 -12.10 -7.63
CA GLN A 11 29.23 -12.30 -6.22
C GLN A 11 27.87 -12.99 -6.13
N PRO A 12 27.75 -14.10 -5.38
CA PRO A 12 26.47 -14.76 -5.20
C PRO A 12 25.49 -13.76 -4.59
N LEU A 13 24.28 -13.68 -5.17
CA LEU A 13 23.23 -12.74 -4.75
C LEU A 13 22.76 -12.98 -3.30
N VAL A 14 23.17 -14.09 -2.71
CA VAL A 14 22.89 -14.51 -1.34
C VAL A 14 24.26 -14.75 -0.70
N SER A 15 24.57 -14.02 0.36
CA SER A 15 25.83 -14.20 1.09
C SER A 15 25.81 -15.53 1.83
N ASP A 16 26.99 -16.13 1.98
CA ASP A 16 27.15 -17.35 2.80
C ASP A 16 26.73 -17.11 4.26
N GLU A 17 26.82 -15.86 4.73
CA GLU A 17 26.32 -15.41 6.02
C GLU A 17 24.79 -15.52 6.13
N LEU A 18 24.04 -15.13 5.09
CA LEU A 18 22.58 -15.26 5.06
C LEU A 18 22.14 -16.74 4.99
N LEU A 19 22.91 -17.58 4.29
CA LEU A 19 22.67 -19.03 4.30
C LEU A 19 22.98 -19.66 5.66
N ALA A 20 23.99 -19.17 6.37
CA ALA A 20 24.32 -19.61 7.73
C ALA A 20 23.24 -19.17 8.74
N GLU A 21 22.69 -17.97 8.61
CA GLU A 21 21.55 -17.47 9.42
C GLU A 21 20.28 -18.29 9.17
N LEU A 22 19.98 -18.67 7.92
CA LEU A 22 18.84 -19.55 7.60
C LEU A 22 19.06 -21.01 8.03
N ALA A 23 20.32 -21.42 8.18
CA ALA A 23 20.70 -22.73 8.68
C ALA A 23 20.84 -22.77 10.22
N ASP A 24 20.57 -21.66 10.90
CA ASP A 24 20.64 -21.55 12.36
C ASP A 24 19.62 -22.50 13.03
N PRO A 25 20.06 -23.46 13.87
CA PRO A 25 19.16 -24.38 14.57
C PRO A 25 18.17 -23.69 15.53
N ASP A 26 18.40 -22.41 15.91
CA ASP A 26 17.47 -21.60 16.70
C ASP A 26 16.44 -20.80 15.86
N TYR A 27 16.38 -21.02 14.54
CA TYR A 27 15.33 -20.49 13.64
C TYR A 27 13.87 -20.62 14.16
N PRO A 28 13.47 -21.69 14.90
CA PRO A 28 12.12 -21.76 15.47
C PRO A 28 11.77 -20.64 16.44
N GLN A 29 12.76 -19.97 17.04
CA GLN A 29 12.55 -18.86 17.98
C GLN A 29 12.37 -17.50 17.26
N GLN A 30 12.73 -17.41 15.98
CA GLN A 30 12.67 -16.19 15.18
C GLN A 30 11.46 -16.16 14.23
N CYS A 31 10.89 -17.33 13.91
CA CYS A 31 9.58 -17.42 13.30
C CYS A 31 8.53 -17.23 14.39
N GLY A 32 7.71 -16.17 14.31
CA GLY A 32 6.53 -16.06 15.17
C GLY A 32 5.71 -17.36 15.13
N ASP A 33 5.05 -17.69 16.24
CA ASP A 33 4.26 -18.92 16.37
C ASP A 33 3.15 -18.96 15.32
N PHE A 34 3.40 -19.68 14.23
CA PHE A 34 2.36 -20.04 13.28
C PHE A 34 1.59 -21.23 13.84
N ASP A 35 0.29 -21.06 14.03
CA ASP A 35 -0.58 -22.17 14.36
C ASP A 35 -0.56 -23.26 13.26
N ALA A 36 -1.10 -24.44 13.58
CA ALA A 36 -1.08 -25.58 12.66
C ALA A 36 -1.81 -25.28 11.34
N GLU A 37 -2.87 -24.46 11.40
CA GLU A 37 -3.67 -24.04 10.24
C GLU A 37 -2.86 -23.13 9.31
N THR A 38 -2.19 -22.12 9.86
CA THR A 38 -1.36 -21.19 9.09
C THR A 38 -0.16 -21.89 8.48
N ARG A 39 0.47 -22.85 9.19
CA ARG A 39 1.55 -23.67 8.62
C ARG A 39 1.09 -24.54 7.46
N ALA A 40 -0.09 -25.15 7.57
CA ALA A 40 -0.66 -25.94 6.49
C ALA A 40 -0.96 -25.07 5.25
N MET A 41 -1.55 -23.90 5.47
CA MET A 41 -1.82 -22.93 4.40
C MET A 41 -0.52 -22.45 3.73
N LEU A 42 0.49 -22.06 4.51
CA LEU A 42 1.78 -21.63 3.98
C LEU A 42 2.49 -22.76 3.23
N ALA A 43 2.47 -23.99 3.74
CA ALA A 43 3.06 -25.13 3.04
C ALA A 43 2.42 -25.39 1.67
N THR A 44 1.12 -25.10 1.52
CA THR A 44 0.44 -25.18 0.22
C THR A 44 0.73 -23.99 -0.70
N ALA A 45 0.85 -22.78 -0.15
CA ALA A 45 1.03 -21.55 -0.95
C ALA A 45 2.50 -21.29 -1.34
N LEU A 46 3.46 -21.70 -0.50
CA LEU A 46 4.89 -21.43 -0.70
C LEU A 46 5.44 -21.95 -2.03
N PRO A 47 5.11 -23.18 -2.50
CA PRO A 47 5.55 -23.65 -3.82
C PRO A 47 5.09 -22.75 -4.96
N GLU A 48 3.85 -22.25 -4.90
CA GLU A 48 3.29 -21.36 -5.92
C GLU A 48 4.00 -20.00 -5.89
N ILE A 49 4.14 -19.40 -4.70
CA ILE A 49 4.85 -18.14 -4.48
C ILE A 49 6.30 -18.24 -4.99
N CYS A 50 7.01 -19.31 -4.64
CA CYS A 50 8.39 -19.55 -5.10
C CYS A 50 8.46 -19.72 -6.62
N SER A 51 7.50 -20.43 -7.23
CA SER A 51 7.45 -20.63 -8.68
C SER A 51 7.23 -19.30 -9.42
N GLU A 52 6.39 -18.42 -8.88
CA GLU A 52 6.19 -17.09 -9.43
C GLU A 52 7.46 -16.27 -9.29
N LEU A 53 8.06 -16.18 -8.09
CA LEU A 53 9.31 -15.44 -7.88
C LEU A 53 10.43 -15.90 -8.83
N LEU A 54 10.57 -17.20 -9.05
CA LEU A 54 11.54 -17.74 -10.01
C LEU A 54 11.22 -17.32 -11.45
N ARG A 55 9.94 -17.37 -11.86
CA ARG A 55 9.50 -16.91 -13.18
C ARG A 55 9.79 -15.41 -13.38
N TRP A 56 9.55 -14.60 -12.36
CA TRP A 56 9.84 -13.16 -12.39
C TRP A 56 11.35 -12.90 -12.48
N ARG A 57 12.18 -13.65 -11.76
CA ARG A 57 13.65 -13.58 -11.87
C ARG A 57 14.14 -13.97 -13.26
N GLN A 58 13.60 -15.03 -13.85
CA GLN A 58 13.93 -15.44 -15.22
C GLN A 58 13.50 -14.39 -16.26
N THR A 59 12.33 -13.77 -16.05
CA THR A 59 11.84 -12.69 -16.92
C THR A 59 12.73 -11.45 -16.78
N ALA A 60 13.15 -11.09 -15.58
CA ALA A 60 14.07 -9.99 -15.34
C ALA A 60 15.44 -10.22 -16.02
N ALA A 61 15.97 -11.45 -15.95
CA ALA A 61 17.25 -11.81 -16.54
C ALA A 61 17.21 -11.84 -18.08
N ASN A 62 16.15 -12.39 -18.67
CA ASN A 62 16.07 -12.61 -20.11
C ASN A 62 15.38 -11.47 -20.87
N ARG A 63 14.48 -10.74 -20.19
CA ARG A 63 13.60 -9.71 -20.78
C ARG A 63 13.34 -8.56 -19.79
N PRO A 64 14.38 -7.84 -19.37
CA PRO A 64 14.28 -6.79 -18.35
C PRO A 64 13.29 -5.67 -18.74
N PHE A 65 13.14 -5.39 -20.03
CA PHE A 65 12.20 -4.38 -20.53
C PHE A 65 10.73 -4.80 -20.36
N GLU A 66 10.38 -6.07 -20.61
CA GLU A 66 9.02 -6.58 -20.42
C GLU A 66 8.61 -6.53 -18.94
N LEU A 67 9.53 -6.90 -18.04
CA LEU A 67 9.33 -6.80 -16.59
C LEU A 67 9.12 -5.34 -16.15
N SER A 68 9.97 -4.43 -16.64
CA SER A 68 9.85 -3.00 -16.32
C SER A 68 8.52 -2.42 -16.77
N LEU A 69 8.02 -2.84 -17.94
CA LEU A 69 6.73 -2.40 -18.47
C LEU A 69 5.56 -2.94 -17.66
N ALA A 70 5.61 -4.23 -17.28
CA ALA A 70 4.59 -4.86 -16.44
C ALA A 70 4.49 -4.18 -15.07
N LEU A 71 5.63 -4.00 -14.38
CA LEU A 71 5.69 -3.31 -13.09
C LEU A 71 5.20 -1.85 -13.17
N ARG A 72 5.56 -1.14 -14.24
CA ARG A 72 5.11 0.24 -14.46
C ARG A 72 3.61 0.30 -14.71
N SER A 73 3.05 -0.66 -15.43
CA SER A 73 1.62 -0.74 -15.69
C SER A 73 0.81 -0.97 -14.41
N GLU A 74 1.31 -1.81 -13.52
CA GLU A 74 0.68 -2.10 -12.22
C GLU A 74 0.76 -0.88 -11.28
N ALA A 75 1.91 -0.22 -11.21
CA ALA A 75 2.08 1.00 -10.43
C ALA A 75 1.14 2.13 -10.91
N ILE A 76 0.98 2.28 -12.24
CA ILE A 76 0.05 3.26 -12.83
C ILE A 76 -1.41 2.91 -12.49
N LEU A 77 -1.79 1.64 -12.55
CA LEU A 77 -3.15 1.21 -12.18
C LEU A 77 -3.45 1.49 -10.71
N LYS A 78 -2.49 1.23 -9.82
CA LYS A 78 -2.60 1.55 -8.38
C LYS A 78 -2.78 3.06 -8.15
N GLN A 79 -1.93 3.88 -8.76
CA GLN A 79 -2.02 5.34 -8.67
C GLN A 79 -3.35 5.88 -9.22
N LEU A 80 -3.85 5.32 -10.33
CA LEU A 80 -5.16 5.67 -10.86
C LEU A 80 -6.30 5.24 -9.93
N GLY A 81 -6.17 4.10 -9.25
CA GLY A 81 -7.10 3.66 -8.23
C GLY A 81 -7.16 4.63 -7.04
N GLU A 82 -6.00 5.01 -6.51
CA GLU A 82 -5.85 5.99 -5.43
C GLU A 82 -6.40 7.36 -5.83
N ALA A 83 -6.04 7.88 -7.00
CA ALA A 83 -6.54 9.15 -7.50
C ALA A 83 -8.07 9.14 -7.69
N ARG A 84 -8.64 8.04 -8.18
CA ARG A 84 -10.10 7.88 -8.27
C ARG A 84 -10.75 7.80 -6.91
N ALA A 85 -10.14 7.16 -5.92
CA ALA A 85 -10.64 7.12 -4.56
C ALA A 85 -10.63 8.51 -3.90
N ILE A 86 -9.60 9.32 -4.17
CA ILE A 86 -9.54 10.71 -3.70
C ILE A 86 -10.61 11.57 -4.39
N LEU A 87 -10.77 11.43 -5.70
CA LEU A 87 -11.75 12.22 -6.48
C LEU A 87 -13.20 11.82 -6.23
N ARG A 88 -13.46 10.53 -5.96
CA ARG A 88 -14.80 9.99 -5.67
C ARG A 88 -15.10 9.88 -4.18
N GLY A 89 -14.09 10.09 -3.34
CA GLY A 89 -14.27 10.12 -1.90
C GLY A 89 -15.23 11.25 -1.52
N PRO A 90 -16.08 11.05 -0.51
CA PRO A 90 -16.85 12.17 0.02
C PRO A 90 -15.85 13.24 0.43
N LYS A 91 -15.98 14.44 -0.15
CA LYS A 91 -15.16 15.59 0.26
C LYS A 91 -15.41 15.77 1.75
N VAL A 92 -14.42 15.44 2.57
CA VAL A 92 -14.50 15.60 4.02
C VAL A 92 -14.57 17.10 4.25
N ILE A 93 -15.77 17.61 4.51
CA ILE A 93 -15.97 18.99 4.94
C ILE A 93 -15.37 19.07 6.34
N SER A 94 -14.38 19.95 6.51
CA SER A 94 -13.80 20.14 7.83
C SER A 94 -14.83 20.75 8.78
N GLU A 95 -14.74 20.44 10.08
CA GLU A 95 -15.63 21.01 11.10
C GLU A 95 -15.65 22.55 11.06
N ALA A 96 -14.49 23.15 10.78
CA ALA A 96 -14.34 24.59 10.62
C ALA A 96 -15.11 25.13 9.39
N GLU A 97 -15.06 24.46 8.25
CA GLU A 97 -15.83 24.83 7.06
C GLU A 97 -17.33 24.70 7.28
N LEU A 98 -17.78 23.63 7.96
CA LEU A 98 -19.18 23.41 8.28
C LEU A 98 -19.71 24.47 9.27
N THR A 99 -18.89 24.82 10.28
CA THR A 99 -19.21 25.88 11.24
C THR A 99 -19.34 27.24 10.54
N ALA A 100 -18.37 27.60 9.71
CA ALA A 100 -18.38 28.85 8.96
C ALA A 100 -19.59 28.94 8.01
N ALA A 101 -19.98 27.84 7.37
CA ALA A 101 -21.16 27.78 6.51
C ALA A 101 -22.45 28.01 7.30
N CYS A 102 -22.63 27.34 8.44
CA CYS A 102 -23.81 27.51 9.30
C CYS A 102 -23.91 28.94 9.86
N GLU A 103 -22.79 29.52 10.30
CA GLU A 103 -22.75 30.93 10.74
C GLU A 103 -23.11 31.90 9.61
N THR A 104 -22.68 31.61 8.38
CA THR A 104 -23.00 32.44 7.21
C THR A 104 -24.50 32.39 6.90
N ILE A 105 -25.12 31.20 6.98
CA ILE A 105 -26.57 31.04 6.82
C ILE A 105 -27.32 31.85 7.88
N LEU A 106 -26.93 31.74 9.14
CA LEU A 106 -27.57 32.47 10.24
C LEU A 106 -27.46 34.01 10.12
N ARG A 107 -26.39 34.52 9.49
CA ARG A 107 -26.20 35.96 9.28
C ARG A 107 -26.93 36.51 8.06
N HIS A 108 -27.13 35.69 7.03
CA HIS A 108 -27.49 36.20 5.69
C HIS A 108 -28.74 35.57 5.08
N SER A 109 -29.22 34.43 5.59
CA SER A 109 -30.47 33.85 5.09
C SER A 109 -31.69 34.52 5.71
N CYS A 110 -32.71 34.77 4.88
CA CYS A 110 -34.02 35.23 5.32
C CYS A 110 -35.02 34.08 5.50
N ASN A 111 -34.61 32.83 5.27
CA ASN A 111 -35.46 31.65 5.35
C ASN A 111 -35.39 31.03 6.76
N PRO A 112 -36.50 31.02 7.54
CA PRO A 112 -36.47 30.51 8.91
C PRO A 112 -36.09 29.02 8.96
N ALA A 113 -36.51 28.22 7.97
CA ALA A 113 -36.18 26.79 7.93
C ALA A 113 -34.68 26.53 7.74
N GLU A 114 -33.98 27.40 7.00
CA GLU A 114 -32.52 27.31 6.83
C GLU A 114 -31.78 27.73 8.10
N CYS A 115 -32.28 28.75 8.79
CA CYS A 115 -31.72 29.20 10.06
C CYS A 115 -31.90 28.15 11.17
N ASP A 116 -33.08 27.54 11.27
CA ASP A 116 -33.36 26.47 12.23
C ASP A 116 -32.45 25.27 11.98
N ALA A 117 -32.33 24.83 10.72
CA ALA A 117 -31.45 23.73 10.34
C ALA A 117 -29.96 24.05 10.64
N ALA A 118 -29.49 25.26 10.35
CA ALA A 118 -28.11 25.67 10.66
C ALA A 118 -27.83 25.72 12.17
N SER A 119 -28.81 26.14 12.97
CA SER A 119 -28.72 26.14 14.43
C SER A 119 -28.65 24.73 15.00
N ASP A 120 -29.48 23.82 14.49
CA ASP A 120 -29.51 22.41 14.92
C ASP A 120 -28.18 21.70 14.61
N VAL A 121 -27.61 21.93 13.42
CA VAL A 121 -26.30 21.38 13.03
C VAL A 121 -25.19 21.88 13.96
N LEU A 122 -25.15 23.19 14.27
CA LEU A 122 -24.17 23.74 15.22
C LEU A 122 -24.34 23.17 16.63
N ALA A 123 -25.57 22.93 17.08
CA ALA A 123 -25.85 22.33 18.38
C ALA A 123 -25.39 20.87 18.45
N GLN A 124 -25.63 20.09 17.39
CA GLN A 124 -25.16 18.71 17.28
C GLN A 124 -23.64 18.62 17.27
N MET A 125 -22.95 19.51 16.55
CA MET A 125 -21.48 19.56 16.52
C MET A 125 -20.90 19.85 17.91
N ARG A 126 -21.48 20.80 18.65
CA ARG A 126 -21.04 21.15 20.01
C ARG A 126 -21.33 20.09 21.07
N GLY A 127 -22.37 19.27 20.85
CA GLY A 127 -22.73 18.17 21.76
C GLY A 127 -21.97 16.86 21.50
N ALA A 128 -21.28 16.74 20.36
CA ALA A 128 -20.49 15.57 19.97
C ALA A 128 -18.99 15.70 20.29
N ALA A 129 -18.54 16.88 20.75
CA ALA A 129 -17.19 17.17 21.22
C ALA A 129 -17.03 16.85 22.72
#